data_AF-A0A3B9NX37-F1
#
_entry.id   AF-A0A3B9NX37-F1
#
_cell.length_a   1.000
_cell.length_b   1.000
_cell.length_c   1.000
_cell.angle_alpha   90.00
_cell.angle_beta   90.00
_cell.angle_gamma   90.00
#
_symmetry.space_group_name_H-M   'P 1'
#
loop_
_entity.id
_entity.type
_entity.pdbx_description
1 polymer ?
#
loop_
_entity_poly.entity_id
_entity_poly.type
_entity_poly.pdbx_seq_one_letter_code
_entity_poly.pdbx_strand_id
1 'polypeptide(L)'
;MSDVLSLTRAARLIGVTRAELQKKIQRGEMISHDGTVTVGNLLACYPDAQLEDDAETRRIAQIKERAFGKRVLERSLPEPEVLAARIIELSKTLAHSEAQIKRFNALLGKLWDKLNETEAKLDAEAHATVEELRQWITLEVEMATEPGFINPLAVKDAVLSVMTAQVTVLPSKHDFMVEGHDTLLEAAMRAGIPLDYGCSGGNCGKCKAKVVSGKVRKTRLHDFVISEVEKSQGYILLCSNTAVSDVVIEAPVANSVLDMPFQQIKAHVKTTGHINDDMLLLHLQTPRTQRLRFLAGQSVTLRVGQSYSAELPIASCPC
;
A
#
# COMPACT_ATOMS: atom_id res chain seq x y z
N MET A 1 13.47 -43.89 7.33
CA MET A 1 14.83 -43.30 7.18
C MET A 1 15.43 -43.21 8.56
N SER A 2 16.57 -43.86 8.80
CA SER A 2 17.24 -43.83 10.11
C SER A 2 17.81 -42.44 10.34
N ASP A 3 17.10 -41.61 11.11
CA ASP A 3 17.57 -40.28 11.51
C ASP A 3 18.71 -40.45 12.52
N VAL A 4 19.91 -40.35 12.00
CA VAL A 4 21.17 -40.40 12.74
C VAL A 4 21.56 -38.97 13.12
N LEU A 5 21.75 -38.70 14.41
CA LEU A 5 22.14 -37.41 14.94
C LEU A 5 23.59 -37.43 15.41
N SER A 6 24.34 -36.34 15.19
CA SER A 6 25.64 -36.19 15.84
C SER A 6 25.48 -36.04 17.36
N LEU A 7 26.46 -36.50 18.13
CA LEU A 7 26.43 -36.41 19.60
C LEU A 7 26.20 -34.99 20.11
N THR A 8 26.77 -33.98 19.43
CA THR A 8 26.59 -32.57 19.79
C THR A 8 25.15 -32.10 19.56
N ARG A 9 24.51 -32.54 18.48
CA ARG A 9 23.12 -32.19 18.15
C ARG A 9 22.14 -32.93 19.07
N ALA A 10 22.42 -34.20 19.35
CA ALA A 10 21.69 -35.02 20.30
C ALA A 10 21.72 -34.41 21.72
N ALA A 11 22.90 -33.99 22.19
CA ALA A 11 23.09 -33.34 23.49
C ALA A 11 22.23 -32.08 23.64
N ARG A 12 22.23 -31.23 22.61
CA ARG A 12 21.46 -29.97 22.61
C ARG A 12 19.95 -30.24 22.61
N LEU A 13 19.48 -31.25 21.88
CA LEU A 13 18.06 -31.60 21.77
C LEU A 13 17.45 -32.15 23.07
N ILE A 14 18.24 -32.86 23.88
CA ILE A 14 17.77 -33.43 25.17
C ILE A 14 18.20 -32.60 26.39
N GLY A 15 18.83 -31.44 26.17
CA GLY A 15 19.22 -30.51 27.23
C GLY A 15 20.35 -30.98 28.16
N VAL A 16 21.19 -31.93 27.73
CA VAL A 16 22.35 -32.43 28.51
C VAL A 16 23.67 -32.06 27.86
N THR A 17 24.77 -32.17 28.60
CA THR A 17 26.11 -31.91 28.04
C THR A 17 26.59 -33.07 27.17
N ARG A 18 27.39 -32.78 26.14
CA ARG A 18 28.03 -33.81 25.30
C ARG A 18 28.86 -34.82 26.13
N ALA A 19 29.48 -34.34 27.21
CA ALA A 19 30.29 -35.18 28.10
C ALA A 19 29.44 -36.19 28.88
N GLU A 20 28.21 -35.84 29.27
CA GLU A 20 27.28 -36.76 29.94
C GLU A 20 26.81 -37.87 28.99
N LEU A 21 26.49 -37.53 27.74
CA LEU A 21 26.17 -38.51 26.70
C LEU A 21 27.35 -39.45 26.42
N GLN A 22 28.58 -38.92 26.34
CA GLN A 22 29.77 -39.75 26.16
C GLN A 22 30.01 -40.71 27.33
N LYS A 23 29.77 -40.27 28.57
CA LYS A 23 29.87 -41.15 29.76
C LYS A 23 28.84 -42.28 29.74
N LYS A 24 27.61 -42.02 29.30
CA LYS A 24 26.59 -43.07 29.16
C LYS A 24 26.93 -44.08 28.07
N ILE A 25 27.51 -43.62 26.96
CA ILE A 25 28.02 -44.51 25.91
C ILE A 25 29.16 -45.37 26.45
N GLN A 26 30.09 -44.80 27.21
CA GLN A 26 31.19 -45.55 27.85
C GLN A 26 30.71 -46.58 28.88
N ARG A 27 29.57 -46.33 29.54
CA ARG A 27 28.92 -47.27 30.47
C ARG A 27 28.09 -48.35 29.76
N GLY A 28 27.99 -48.32 28.44
CA GLY A 28 27.22 -49.28 27.65
C GLY A 28 25.71 -49.05 27.67
N GLU A 29 25.24 -47.93 28.23
CA GLU A 29 23.82 -47.61 28.37
C GLU A 29 23.20 -47.05 27.07
N MET A 30 24.03 -46.66 26.09
CA MET A 30 23.62 -46.10 24.82
C MET A 30 24.58 -46.53 23.71
N ILE A 31 24.04 -46.90 22.55
CA ILE A 31 24.81 -47.36 21.37
C ILE A 31 25.07 -46.16 20.47
N SER A 32 26.34 -45.89 20.20
CA SER A 32 26.78 -44.91 19.20
C SER A 32 27.60 -45.56 18.11
N HIS A 33 27.42 -45.12 16.87
CA HIS A 33 28.25 -45.50 15.72
C HIS A 33 28.97 -44.24 15.21
N ASP A 34 30.30 -44.26 15.18
CA ASP A 34 31.15 -43.18 14.63
C ASP A 34 30.78 -41.76 15.10
N GLY A 35 30.52 -41.59 16.40
CA GLY A 35 30.19 -40.28 16.98
C GLY A 35 28.76 -39.80 16.68
N THR A 36 27.89 -40.70 16.23
CA THR A 36 26.48 -40.45 15.97
C THR A 36 25.57 -41.45 16.72
N VAL A 37 24.34 -41.02 16.99
CA VAL A 37 23.32 -41.78 17.75
C VAL A 37 21.99 -41.68 17.00
N THR A 38 21.24 -42.78 16.94
CA THR A 38 19.90 -42.78 16.33
C THR A 38 18.86 -42.17 17.27
N VAL A 39 17.88 -41.46 16.70
CA VAL A 39 16.77 -40.86 17.48
C VAL A 39 16.05 -41.89 18.35
N GLY A 40 15.84 -43.11 17.84
CA GLY A 40 15.19 -44.19 18.60
C GLY A 40 15.99 -44.62 19.84
N ASN A 41 17.31 -44.64 19.77
CA ASN A 41 18.16 -44.96 20.92
C ASN A 41 18.22 -43.79 21.92
N LEU A 42 18.20 -42.55 21.40
CA LEU A 42 18.19 -41.34 22.21
C LEU A 42 16.94 -41.26 23.09
N LEU A 43 15.77 -41.52 22.50
CA LEU A 43 14.48 -41.52 23.20
C LEU A 43 14.32 -42.69 24.18
N ALA A 44 14.93 -43.84 23.89
CA ALA A 44 14.94 -44.97 24.81
C ALA A 44 15.73 -44.68 26.11
N CYS A 45 16.84 -43.94 26.01
CA CYS A 45 17.66 -43.56 27.15
C CYS A 45 17.16 -42.30 27.88
N TYR A 46 16.38 -41.46 27.20
CA TYR A 46 15.83 -40.20 27.71
C TYR A 46 14.34 -40.08 27.35
N PRO A 47 13.47 -40.90 27.97
CA PRO A 47 12.04 -40.95 27.64
C PRO A 47 11.27 -39.68 28.00
N ASP A 48 11.79 -38.89 28.95
CA ASP A 48 11.20 -37.61 29.38
C ASP A 48 11.72 -36.41 28.57
N ALA A 49 12.56 -36.63 27.55
CA ALA A 49 13.02 -35.56 26.67
C ALA A 49 11.84 -35.05 25.82
N GLN A 50 11.20 -33.97 26.27
CA GLN A 50 10.22 -33.23 25.47
C GLN A 50 10.92 -32.67 24.22
N LEU A 51 10.79 -33.36 23.08
CA LEU A 51 11.29 -32.89 21.78
C LEU A 51 10.47 -31.73 21.19
N GLU A 52 9.52 -31.19 21.95
CA GLU A 52 8.77 -30.00 21.60
C GLU A 52 8.80 -29.06 22.79
N ASP A 53 9.59 -27.99 22.68
CA ASP A 53 9.09 -26.61 22.71
C ASP A 53 10.29 -25.63 22.69
N ASP A 54 10.96 -25.55 21.54
CA ASP A 54 12.10 -24.65 21.38
C ASP A 54 11.61 -23.19 21.44
N ALA A 55 12.02 -22.48 22.49
CA ALA A 55 11.91 -21.02 22.59
C ALA A 55 12.48 -20.31 21.34
N GLU A 56 13.42 -20.94 20.63
CA GLU A 56 13.93 -20.49 19.32
C GLU A 56 12.86 -20.59 18.22
N THR A 57 12.08 -21.67 18.16
CA THR A 57 10.97 -21.84 17.20
C THR A 57 9.85 -20.85 17.48
N ARG A 58 9.49 -20.63 18.76
CA ARG A 58 8.54 -19.57 19.16
C ARG A 58 9.06 -18.17 18.83
N ARG A 59 10.35 -17.92 19.02
CA ARG A 59 10.99 -16.63 18.67
C ARG A 59 11.02 -16.42 17.16
N ILE A 60 11.31 -17.45 16.36
CA ILE A 60 11.28 -17.38 14.90
C ILE A 60 9.85 -17.20 14.39
N ALA A 61 8.87 -17.88 14.98
CA ALA A 61 7.46 -17.69 14.67
C ALA A 61 7.01 -16.26 15.02
N GLN A 62 7.37 -15.73 16.19
CA GLN A 62 7.11 -14.34 16.57
C GLN A 62 7.84 -13.33 15.68
N ILE A 63 9.07 -13.61 15.25
CA ILE A 63 9.78 -12.76 14.28
C ILE A 63 9.09 -12.81 12.94
N LYS A 64 8.65 -13.98 12.46
CA LYS A 64 7.89 -14.13 11.22
C LYS A 64 6.54 -13.44 11.32
N GLU A 65 5.82 -13.59 12.41
CA GLU A 65 4.50 -13.01 12.66
C GLU A 65 4.59 -11.49 12.86
N ARG A 66 5.60 -10.97 13.58
CA ARG A 66 5.88 -9.53 13.63
C ARG A 66 6.33 -9.00 12.28
N ALA A 67 7.17 -9.72 11.53
CA ALA A 67 7.60 -9.28 10.20
C ALA A 67 6.47 -9.38 9.17
N PHE A 68 5.54 -10.31 9.32
CA PHE A 68 4.36 -10.46 8.47
C PHE A 68 3.30 -9.43 8.83
N GLY A 69 2.95 -9.32 10.12
CA GLY A 69 2.05 -8.33 10.68
C GLY A 69 2.53 -6.90 10.43
N LYS A 70 3.82 -6.60 10.60
CA LYS A 70 4.41 -5.30 10.24
C LYS A 70 4.28 -5.01 8.75
N ARG A 71 4.56 -5.99 7.87
CA ARG A 71 4.39 -5.82 6.41
C ARG A 71 2.93 -5.65 5.98
N VAL A 72 1.99 -6.26 6.69
CA VAL A 72 0.54 -6.10 6.46
C VAL A 72 0.09 -4.74 6.99
N LEU A 73 0.51 -4.32 8.19
CA LEU A 73 0.18 -3.03 8.77
C LEU A 73 0.75 -1.86 7.93
N GLU A 74 2.01 -1.96 7.51
CA GLU A 74 2.70 -1.01 6.61
C GLU A 74 2.02 -0.92 5.24
N ARG A 75 1.32 -1.97 4.79
CA ARG A 75 0.53 -1.89 3.55
C ARG A 75 -0.83 -1.24 3.77
N SER A 76 -1.42 -1.42 4.94
CA SER A 76 -2.79 -0.94 5.23
C SER A 76 -2.88 0.50 5.70
N LEU A 77 -1.84 1.06 6.34
CA LEU A 77 -1.87 2.39 6.94
C LEU A 77 -0.94 3.37 6.21
N PRO A 78 -1.34 4.64 6.00
CA PRO A 78 -0.45 5.65 5.45
C PRO A 78 0.72 5.99 6.37
N GLU A 79 1.78 6.59 5.82
CA GLU A 79 2.91 7.02 6.65
C GLU A 79 2.41 8.05 7.66
N PRO A 80 2.95 8.15 8.89
CA PRO A 80 2.43 9.07 9.90
C PRO A 80 2.30 10.51 9.39
N GLU A 81 3.25 10.96 8.57
CA GLU A 81 3.21 12.28 7.94
C GLU A 81 2.13 12.42 6.86
N VAL A 82 1.88 11.36 6.09
CA VAL A 82 0.83 11.32 5.07
C VAL A 82 -0.54 11.30 5.76
N LEU A 83 -0.69 10.48 6.80
CA LEU A 83 -1.89 10.42 7.63
C LEU A 83 -2.19 11.79 8.25
N ALA A 84 -1.19 12.43 8.85
CA ALA A 84 -1.34 13.78 9.40
C ALA A 84 -1.74 14.78 8.31
N ALA A 85 -1.16 14.70 7.11
CA ALA A 85 -1.51 15.56 5.99
C ALA A 85 -2.97 15.36 5.54
N ARG A 86 -3.43 14.12 5.45
CA ARG A 86 -4.82 13.77 5.09
C ARG A 86 -5.80 14.29 6.14
N ILE A 87 -5.50 14.09 7.43
CA ILE A 87 -6.32 14.60 8.53
C ILE A 87 -6.38 16.13 8.50
N ILE A 88 -5.25 16.82 8.31
CA ILE A 88 -5.23 18.29 8.19
C ILE A 88 -6.09 18.75 7.02
N GLU A 89 -6.06 18.04 5.89
CA GLU A 89 -6.85 18.39 4.72
C GLU A 89 -8.35 18.19 4.93
N LEU A 90 -8.74 17.08 5.57
CA LEU A 90 -10.11 16.83 5.98
C LEU A 90 -10.61 17.88 6.98
N SER A 91 -9.79 18.23 7.97
CA SER A 91 -10.12 19.30 8.93
C SER A 91 -10.30 20.67 8.26
N LYS A 92 -9.51 20.98 7.23
CA LYS A 92 -9.71 22.21 6.43
C LYS A 92 -11.03 22.19 5.67
N THR A 93 -11.36 21.05 5.07
CA THR A 93 -12.62 20.85 4.34
C THR A 93 -13.81 21.00 5.29
N LEU A 94 -13.73 20.40 6.47
CA LEU A 94 -14.74 20.54 7.53
C LEU A 94 -14.90 21.99 7.96
N ALA A 95 -13.79 22.68 8.29
CA ALA A 95 -13.83 24.08 8.69
C ALA A 95 -14.42 24.99 7.60
N HIS A 96 -14.15 24.70 6.32
CA HIS A 96 -14.75 25.42 5.20
C HIS A 96 -16.26 25.20 5.13
N SER A 97 -16.72 23.95 5.26
CA SER A 97 -18.14 23.58 5.29
C SER A 97 -18.87 24.27 6.45
N GLU A 98 -18.32 24.20 7.66
CA GLU A 98 -18.87 24.89 8.83
C GLU A 98 -18.98 26.40 8.64
N ALA A 99 -17.96 27.03 8.04
CA ALA A 99 -17.97 28.45 7.74
C ALA A 99 -19.02 28.81 6.69
N GLN A 100 -19.22 27.95 5.67
CA GLN A 100 -20.29 28.12 4.68
C GLN A 100 -21.67 28.02 5.33
N ILE A 101 -21.91 27.01 6.17
CA ILE A 101 -23.17 26.85 6.89
C ILE A 101 -23.45 28.08 7.77
N LYS A 102 -22.46 28.56 8.52
CA LYS A 102 -22.59 29.80 9.32
C LYS A 102 -22.97 31.01 8.46
N ARG A 103 -22.38 31.14 7.26
CA ARG A 103 -22.72 32.22 6.32
C ARG A 103 -24.13 32.08 5.77
N PHE A 104 -24.55 30.86 5.40
CA PHE A 104 -25.91 30.60 4.94
C PHE A 104 -26.94 30.91 6.04
N ASN A 105 -26.71 30.46 7.27
CA ASN A 105 -27.59 30.77 8.40
C ASN A 105 -27.66 32.28 8.67
N ALA A 106 -26.54 33.00 8.57
CA ALA A 106 -26.54 34.46 8.70
C ALA A 106 -27.29 35.16 7.55
N LEU A 107 -27.22 34.62 6.33
CA LEU A 107 -27.98 35.11 5.18
C LEU A 107 -29.48 34.87 5.35
N LEU A 108 -29.88 33.68 5.80
CA LEU A 108 -31.26 33.36 6.14
C LEU A 108 -31.80 34.29 7.22
N GLY A 109 -31.03 34.56 8.27
CA GLY A 109 -31.40 35.54 9.31
C GLY A 109 -31.65 36.94 8.73
N LYS A 110 -30.74 37.43 7.87
CA LYS A 110 -30.92 38.74 7.20
C LYS A 110 -32.13 38.78 6.26
N LEU A 111 -32.41 37.67 5.56
CA LEU A 111 -33.59 37.55 4.72
C LEU A 111 -34.86 37.59 5.57
N TRP A 112 -34.86 36.89 6.70
CA TRP A 112 -35.94 36.91 7.69
C TRP A 112 -36.20 38.31 8.24
N ASP A 113 -35.16 39.01 8.67
CA ASP A 113 -35.27 40.40 9.14
C ASP A 113 -35.88 41.30 8.06
N LYS A 114 -35.45 41.12 6.80
CA LYS A 114 -35.95 41.91 5.68
C LYS A 114 -37.41 41.60 5.34
N LEU A 115 -37.82 40.34 5.46
CA LEU A 115 -39.18 39.89 5.22
C LEU A 115 -40.12 40.50 6.28
N ASN A 116 -39.72 40.47 7.55
CA ASN A 116 -40.45 41.08 8.67
C ASN A 116 -40.59 42.62 8.50
N GLU A 117 -39.52 43.32 8.08
CA GLU A 117 -39.58 44.77 7.78
C GLU A 117 -40.56 45.13 6.66
N THR A 118 -40.74 44.22 5.70
CA THR A 118 -41.57 44.43 4.52
C THR A 118 -43.03 44.10 4.84
N GLU A 119 -43.25 43.04 5.62
CA GLU A 119 -44.57 42.66 6.15
C GLU A 119 -45.19 43.81 6.96
N ALA A 120 -44.40 44.47 7.81
CA ALA A 120 -44.86 45.62 8.61
C ALA A 120 -45.38 46.83 7.78
N LYS A 121 -45.18 46.84 6.46
CA LYS A 121 -45.60 47.93 5.54
C LYS A 121 -46.77 47.53 4.64
N LEU A 122 -47.29 46.31 4.77
CA LEU A 122 -48.33 45.77 3.89
C LEU A 122 -49.74 46.08 4.39
N ASP A 123 -50.70 46.03 3.47
CA ASP A 123 -52.13 46.18 3.80
C ASP A 123 -52.70 44.85 4.37
N ALA A 124 -53.88 44.89 4.99
CA ALA A 124 -54.46 43.74 5.70
C ALA A 124 -54.71 42.50 4.80
N GLU A 125 -55.00 42.70 3.51
CA GLU A 125 -55.23 41.62 2.55
C GLU A 125 -53.91 40.95 2.11
N ALA A 126 -52.82 41.73 2.03
CA ALA A 126 -51.50 41.21 1.66
C ALA A 126 -50.79 40.52 2.83
N HIS A 127 -51.13 40.86 4.08
CA HIS A 127 -50.61 40.18 5.27
C HIS A 127 -50.94 38.68 5.31
N ALA A 128 -52.16 38.29 4.92
CA ALA A 128 -52.58 36.89 4.96
C ALA A 128 -51.73 36.00 4.03
N THR A 129 -51.44 36.47 2.81
CA THR A 129 -50.61 35.75 1.84
C THR A 129 -49.15 35.67 2.27
N VAL A 130 -48.63 36.72 2.90
CA VAL A 130 -47.25 36.74 3.41
C VAL A 130 -47.09 35.80 4.60
N GLU A 131 -48.08 35.73 5.50
CA GLU A 131 -48.07 34.82 6.64
C GLU A 131 -48.09 33.34 6.19
N GLU A 132 -48.86 32.99 5.15
CA GLU A 132 -48.86 31.63 4.58
C GLU A 132 -47.48 31.26 4.01
N LEU A 133 -46.89 32.17 3.23
CA LEU A 133 -45.54 31.99 2.68
C LEU A 133 -44.50 31.85 3.80
N ARG A 134 -44.65 32.65 4.86
CA ARG A 134 -43.79 32.64 6.05
C ARG A 134 -43.80 31.27 6.72
N GLN A 135 -44.98 30.73 6.97
CA GLN A 135 -45.14 29.42 7.60
C GLN A 135 -44.53 28.30 6.75
N TRP A 136 -44.72 28.34 5.43
CA TRP A 136 -44.09 27.38 4.53
C TRP A 136 -42.56 27.45 4.57
N ILE A 137 -41.97 28.66 4.47
CA ILE A 137 -40.51 28.85 4.53
C ILE A 137 -39.94 28.36 5.87
N THR A 138 -40.59 28.67 6.98
CA THR A 138 -40.13 28.21 8.31
C THR A 138 -40.09 26.69 8.37
N LEU A 139 -41.15 26.01 7.92
CA LEU A 139 -41.22 24.56 7.92
C LEU A 139 -40.11 23.93 7.05
N GLU A 140 -39.91 24.44 5.83
CA GLU A 140 -38.86 23.94 4.92
C GLU A 140 -37.45 24.16 5.49
N VAL A 141 -37.19 25.32 6.11
CA VAL A 141 -35.89 25.60 6.73
C VAL A 141 -35.67 24.70 7.94
N GLU A 142 -36.69 24.49 8.79
CA GLU A 142 -36.62 23.58 9.93
C GLU A 142 -36.32 22.16 9.48
N MET A 143 -37.04 21.65 8.48
CA MET A 143 -36.79 20.32 7.89
C MET A 143 -35.38 20.19 7.29
N ALA A 144 -34.89 21.24 6.62
CA ALA A 144 -33.55 21.23 6.02
C ALA A 144 -32.41 21.38 7.06
N THR A 145 -32.72 21.90 8.26
CA THR A 145 -31.74 22.15 9.33
C THR A 145 -31.87 21.19 10.51
N GLU A 146 -32.76 20.19 10.42
CA GLU A 146 -32.97 19.18 11.47
C GLU A 146 -31.63 18.58 11.94
N PRO A 147 -31.22 18.86 13.20
CA PRO A 147 -29.98 18.35 13.74
C PRO A 147 -30.14 16.85 14.03
N GLY A 148 -29.76 16.00 13.08
CA GLY A 148 -29.85 14.55 13.30
C GLY A 148 -29.55 13.65 12.12
N PHE A 149 -29.61 14.14 10.88
CA PHE A 149 -29.29 13.30 9.74
C PHE A 149 -27.77 13.15 9.55
N ILE A 150 -27.17 12.29 10.38
CA ILE A 150 -25.84 11.77 10.11
C ILE A 150 -26.00 10.71 9.05
N ASN A 151 -25.67 11.03 7.79
CA ASN A 151 -25.64 10.02 6.72
C ASN A 151 -24.52 9.00 7.04
N PRO A 152 -24.84 7.75 7.40
CA PRO A 152 -23.82 6.78 7.82
C PRO A 152 -22.83 6.44 6.70
N LEU A 153 -23.28 6.54 5.44
CA LEU A 153 -22.40 6.36 4.27
C LEU A 153 -21.42 7.52 4.13
N ALA A 154 -21.85 8.75 4.40
CA ALA A 154 -20.96 9.92 4.36
C ALA A 154 -19.90 9.86 5.47
N VAL A 155 -20.26 9.37 6.67
CA VAL A 155 -19.29 9.15 7.75
C VAL A 155 -18.29 8.05 7.36
N LYS A 156 -18.77 6.94 6.80
CA LYS A 156 -17.91 5.85 6.34
C LYS A 156 -16.96 6.30 5.23
N ASP A 157 -17.45 7.09 4.28
CA ASP A 157 -16.66 7.68 3.20
C ASP A 157 -15.60 8.66 3.73
N ALA A 158 -15.97 9.53 4.68
CA ALA A 158 -15.04 10.43 5.35
C ALA A 158 -13.93 9.67 6.10
N VAL A 159 -14.23 8.50 6.68
CA VAL A 159 -13.21 7.63 7.31
C VAL A 159 -12.34 6.94 6.24
N LEU A 160 -12.93 6.46 5.16
CA LEU A 160 -12.20 5.81 4.07
C LEU A 160 -11.25 6.78 3.34
N SER A 161 -11.62 8.04 3.18
CA SER A 161 -10.75 9.08 2.58
C SER A 161 -9.53 9.44 3.45
N VAL A 162 -9.51 9.04 4.73
CA VAL A 162 -8.29 9.09 5.56
C VAL A 162 -7.31 8.00 5.13
N MET A 163 -7.81 6.80 4.87
CA MET A 163 -6.99 5.60 4.60
C MET A 163 -6.63 5.46 3.12
N THR A 164 -7.47 6.00 2.25
CA THR A 164 -7.36 5.88 0.79
C THR A 164 -7.59 7.24 0.12
N ALA A 165 -7.08 7.40 -1.09
CA ALA A 165 -7.36 8.59 -1.91
C ALA A 165 -7.59 8.15 -3.36
N GLN A 166 -8.60 8.71 -4.00
CA GLN A 166 -8.92 8.41 -5.40
C GLN A 166 -8.05 9.27 -6.33
N VAL A 167 -7.51 8.64 -7.37
CA VAL A 167 -6.73 9.33 -8.39
C VAL A 167 -7.37 9.13 -9.75
N THR A 168 -7.61 10.22 -10.48
CA THR A 168 -8.10 10.19 -11.86
C THR A 168 -7.00 10.63 -12.82
N VAL A 169 -6.81 9.89 -13.92
CA VAL A 169 -5.77 10.14 -14.92
C VAL A 169 -6.33 10.71 -16.21
N LEU A 170 -5.98 11.95 -16.54
CA LEU A 170 -6.33 12.61 -17.79
C LEU A 170 -5.25 12.40 -18.88
N PRO A 171 -5.65 12.31 -20.16
CA PRO A 171 -7.02 12.36 -20.68
C PRO A 171 -7.76 11.02 -20.65
N SER A 172 -7.09 9.94 -20.26
CA SER A 172 -7.60 8.56 -20.37
C SER A 172 -8.85 8.26 -19.53
N LYS A 173 -9.11 9.07 -18.49
CA LYS A 173 -10.18 8.92 -17.48
C LYS A 173 -10.13 7.63 -16.66
N HIS A 174 -9.00 6.91 -16.66
CA HIS A 174 -8.80 5.81 -15.71
C HIS A 174 -8.74 6.35 -14.29
N ASP A 175 -9.26 5.59 -13.35
CA ASP A 175 -9.21 5.88 -11.93
C ASP A 175 -8.63 4.71 -11.13
N PHE A 176 -7.97 5.05 -10.02
CA PHE A 176 -7.38 4.07 -9.10
C PHE A 176 -7.30 4.62 -7.68
N MET A 177 -7.16 3.71 -6.71
CA MET A 177 -7.05 4.03 -5.29
C MET A 177 -5.61 3.96 -4.82
N VAL A 178 -5.19 4.97 -4.05
CA VAL A 178 -3.90 5.01 -3.35
C VAL A 178 -4.11 4.64 -1.90
N GLU A 179 -3.60 3.47 -1.53
CA GLU A 179 -3.72 2.89 -0.20
C GLU A 179 -2.38 2.95 0.55
N GLY A 180 -2.45 3.07 1.87
CA GLY A 180 -1.28 2.94 2.74
C GLY A 180 -0.09 3.82 2.34
N HIS A 181 1.09 3.22 2.23
CA HIS A 181 2.36 3.88 1.89
C HIS A 181 2.63 3.97 0.38
N ASP A 182 1.67 3.61 -0.47
CA ASP A 182 1.94 3.54 -1.89
C ASP A 182 2.18 4.91 -2.51
N THR A 183 3.13 4.94 -3.43
CA THR A 183 3.29 6.05 -4.36
C THR A 183 2.20 5.98 -5.43
N LEU A 184 1.93 7.11 -6.09
CA LEU A 184 0.97 7.18 -7.21
C LEU A 184 1.31 6.15 -8.29
N LEU A 185 2.59 5.91 -8.57
CA LEU A 185 3.02 4.90 -9.55
C LEU A 185 2.72 3.46 -9.08
N GLU A 186 2.98 3.13 -7.82
CA GLU A 186 2.73 1.78 -7.28
C GLU A 186 1.24 1.44 -7.27
N ALA A 187 0.42 2.40 -6.84
CA ALA A 187 -1.03 2.29 -6.86
C ALA A 187 -1.56 2.09 -8.29
N ALA A 188 -1.07 2.88 -9.26
CA ALA A 188 -1.44 2.72 -10.66
C ALA A 188 -1.02 1.36 -11.25
N MET A 189 0.21 0.90 -10.97
CA MET A 189 0.69 -0.41 -11.42
C MET A 189 -0.15 -1.55 -10.84
N ARG A 190 -0.56 -1.46 -9.57
CA ARG A 190 -1.43 -2.45 -8.93
C ARG A 190 -2.82 -2.47 -9.55
N ALA A 191 -3.35 -1.30 -9.90
CA ALA A 191 -4.61 -1.16 -10.62
C ALA A 191 -4.50 -1.57 -12.10
N GLY A 192 -3.31 -1.94 -12.59
CA GLY A 192 -3.09 -2.33 -13.98
C GLY A 192 -3.08 -1.16 -14.97
N ILE A 193 -2.94 0.09 -14.48
CA ILE A 193 -2.91 1.28 -15.33
C ILE A 193 -1.49 1.50 -15.84
N PRO A 194 -1.26 1.43 -17.16
CA PRO A 194 0.08 1.45 -17.74
C PRO A 194 0.60 2.88 -17.91
N LEU A 195 0.93 3.53 -16.80
CA LEU A 195 1.61 4.83 -16.79
C LEU A 195 3.05 4.70 -17.31
N ASP A 196 3.59 5.76 -17.94
CA ASP A 196 5.00 5.75 -18.34
C ASP A 196 5.91 5.83 -17.11
N TYR A 197 6.91 4.95 -17.03
CA TYR A 197 7.94 4.96 -15.99
C TYR A 197 9.22 4.29 -16.51
N GLY A 198 10.31 4.27 -15.74
CA GLY A 198 11.55 3.62 -16.19
C GLY A 198 12.32 2.95 -15.07
N CYS A 199 12.63 3.69 -14.01
CA CYS A 199 13.40 3.17 -12.87
C CYS A 199 12.53 2.87 -11.64
N SER A 200 11.32 3.45 -11.54
CA SER A 200 10.47 3.45 -10.33
C SER A 200 11.16 3.94 -9.03
N GLY A 201 12.34 4.58 -9.15
CA GLY A 201 13.16 5.02 -8.02
C GLY A 201 13.62 6.47 -8.13
N GLY A 202 12.98 7.29 -8.95
CA GLY A 202 13.22 8.73 -8.98
C GLY A 202 14.42 9.22 -9.81
N ASN A 203 15.03 8.38 -10.64
CA ASN A 203 16.26 8.73 -11.36
C ASN A 203 16.05 9.08 -12.85
N CYS A 204 15.02 8.50 -13.49
CA CYS A 204 14.86 8.60 -14.95
C CYS A 204 13.92 9.72 -15.42
N GLY A 205 13.10 10.30 -14.53
CA GLY A 205 12.10 11.34 -14.90
C GLY A 205 10.92 10.88 -15.76
N LYS A 206 10.89 9.65 -16.28
CA LYS A 206 9.80 9.14 -17.14
C LYS A 206 8.40 9.17 -16.51
N CYS A 207 8.30 8.92 -15.20
CA CYS A 207 7.02 8.98 -14.48
C CYS A 207 6.65 10.41 -14.05
N LYS A 208 7.10 11.42 -14.82
CA LYS A 208 6.75 12.81 -14.57
C LYS A 208 5.32 13.05 -15.05
N ALA A 209 4.50 13.60 -14.17
CA ALA A 209 3.11 13.91 -14.43
C ALA A 209 2.76 15.26 -13.82
N LYS A 210 1.69 15.88 -14.30
CA LYS A 210 1.20 17.17 -13.78
C LYS A 210 0.00 16.94 -12.87
N VAL A 211 -0.01 17.55 -11.69
CA VAL A 211 -1.19 17.60 -10.82
C VAL A 211 -2.11 18.70 -11.34
N VAL A 212 -3.33 18.32 -11.74
CA VAL A 212 -4.38 19.22 -12.23
C VAL A 212 -5.21 19.73 -11.05
N SER A 213 -5.56 18.84 -10.13
CA SER A 213 -6.27 19.17 -8.89
C SER A 213 -5.92 18.20 -7.77
N GLY A 214 -6.23 18.60 -6.53
CA GLY A 214 -5.91 17.82 -5.34
C GLY A 214 -4.52 18.11 -4.77
N LYS A 215 -4.16 17.35 -3.74
CA LYS A 215 -2.90 17.51 -3.01
C LYS A 215 -2.11 16.22 -2.98
N VAL A 216 -0.80 16.37 -3.16
CA VAL A 216 0.16 15.28 -3.14
C VAL A 216 1.26 15.59 -2.13
N ARG A 217 1.96 14.55 -1.67
CA ARG A 217 3.12 14.67 -0.80
C ARG A 217 4.24 13.79 -1.29
N LYS A 218 5.46 14.32 -1.27
CA LYS A 218 6.68 13.55 -1.54
C LYS A 218 6.97 12.61 -0.37
N THR A 219 7.04 11.31 -0.64
CA THR A 219 7.34 10.26 0.35
C THR A 219 8.70 9.61 0.11
N ARG A 220 9.27 9.76 -1.09
CA ARG A 220 10.59 9.20 -1.43
C ARG A 220 11.53 10.24 -1.98
N LEU A 221 12.80 10.12 -1.62
CA LEU A 221 13.86 10.91 -2.23
C LEU A 221 14.06 10.49 -3.69
N HIS A 222 14.54 11.43 -4.50
CA HIS A 222 14.82 11.22 -5.91
C HIS A 222 15.92 12.18 -6.36
N ASP A 223 16.75 11.72 -7.29
CA ASP A 223 17.88 12.50 -7.81
C ASP A 223 17.54 13.24 -9.10
N PHE A 224 16.44 12.86 -9.78
CA PHE A 224 15.99 13.57 -10.97
C PHE A 224 15.55 14.99 -10.63
N VAL A 225 16.12 15.97 -11.35
CA VAL A 225 15.85 17.39 -11.14
C VAL A 225 14.61 17.79 -11.94
N ILE A 226 13.58 18.23 -11.24
CA ILE A 226 12.45 18.96 -11.83
C ILE A 226 12.77 20.45 -11.69
N SER A 227 12.71 21.21 -12.79
CA SER A 227 12.97 22.64 -12.76
C SER A 227 11.94 23.39 -11.90
N GLU A 228 12.30 24.57 -11.39
CA GLU A 228 11.37 25.40 -10.59
C GLU A 228 10.13 25.82 -11.40
N VAL A 229 10.29 26.01 -12.72
CA VAL A 229 9.17 26.30 -13.62
C VAL A 229 8.21 25.11 -13.67
N GLU A 230 8.73 23.89 -13.85
CA GLU A 230 7.90 22.68 -13.85
C GLU A 230 7.24 22.44 -12.48
N LYS A 231 7.94 22.66 -11.37
CA LYS A 231 7.35 22.55 -10.03
C LYS A 231 6.20 23.54 -9.84
N SER A 232 6.37 24.79 -10.28
CA SER A 232 5.32 25.81 -10.18
C SER A 232 4.11 25.50 -11.08
N GLN A 233 4.32 24.76 -12.17
CA GLN A 233 3.26 24.21 -13.02
C GLN A 233 2.60 22.94 -12.47
N GLY A 234 3.04 22.43 -11.31
CA GLY A 234 2.47 21.25 -10.65
C GLY A 234 3.05 19.92 -11.13
N TYR A 235 4.22 19.90 -11.78
CA TYR A 235 4.87 18.65 -12.18
C TYR A 235 5.53 17.93 -10.99
N ILE A 236 5.30 16.63 -10.92
CA ILE A 236 5.82 15.74 -9.89
C ILE A 236 6.32 14.42 -10.50
N LEU A 237 7.10 13.65 -9.73
CA LEU A 237 7.39 12.25 -10.06
C LEU A 237 6.41 11.32 -9.34
N LEU A 238 5.64 10.56 -10.10
CA LEU A 238 4.66 9.62 -9.55
C LEU A 238 5.28 8.53 -8.66
N CYS A 239 6.54 8.13 -8.92
CA CYS A 239 7.24 7.13 -8.12
C CYS A 239 7.78 7.65 -6.78
N SER A 240 7.60 8.94 -6.49
CA SER A 240 8.16 9.58 -5.29
C SER A 240 7.11 10.36 -4.49
N ASN A 241 5.87 10.41 -4.98
CA ASN A 241 4.78 11.15 -4.37
C ASN A 241 3.57 10.23 -4.15
N THR A 242 2.81 10.51 -3.09
CA THR A 242 1.53 9.87 -2.75
C THR A 242 0.41 10.93 -2.70
N ALA A 243 -0.84 10.48 -2.71
CA ALA A 243 -2.03 11.32 -2.64
C ALA A 243 -2.42 11.67 -1.19
N VAL A 244 -2.67 12.96 -0.94
CA VAL A 244 -3.13 13.52 0.35
C VAL A 244 -4.62 13.87 0.32
N SER A 245 -5.18 14.05 -0.87
CA SER A 245 -6.62 14.15 -1.11
C SER A 245 -6.93 13.35 -2.36
N ASP A 246 -8.17 13.36 -2.81
CA ASP A 246 -8.46 12.97 -4.18
C ASP A 246 -7.70 13.88 -5.14
N VAL A 247 -7.11 13.29 -6.17
CA VAL A 247 -6.16 13.95 -7.07
C VAL A 247 -6.54 13.67 -8.52
N VAL A 248 -6.47 14.70 -9.36
CA VAL A 248 -6.51 14.55 -10.81
C VAL A 248 -5.10 14.81 -11.34
N ILE A 249 -4.55 13.83 -12.07
CA ILE A 249 -3.25 13.97 -12.73
C ILE A 249 -3.41 13.95 -14.25
N GLU A 250 -2.53 14.66 -14.94
CA GLU A 250 -2.34 14.57 -16.38
C GLU A 250 -1.05 13.79 -16.65
N ALA A 251 -1.21 12.61 -17.27
CA ALA A 251 -0.10 11.71 -17.54
C ALA A 251 -0.37 10.89 -18.82
N PRO A 252 0.67 10.58 -19.62
CA PRO A 252 0.53 9.65 -20.73
C PRO A 252 0.26 8.24 -20.20
N VAL A 253 -0.81 7.63 -20.72
CA VAL A 253 -1.18 6.23 -20.47
C VAL A 253 -1.01 5.48 -21.78
N ALA A 254 -0.32 4.34 -21.74
CA ALA A 254 -0.26 3.45 -22.90
C ALA A 254 -1.67 2.87 -23.16
N ASN A 255 -2.20 3.02 -24.36
CA ASN A 255 -3.57 2.56 -24.69
C ASN A 255 -3.60 1.07 -25.06
N SER A 256 -2.44 0.49 -25.40
CA SER A 256 -2.31 -0.92 -25.79
C SER A 256 -0.94 -1.50 -25.40
N VAL A 257 -0.83 -2.83 -25.41
CA VAL A 257 0.44 -3.55 -25.23
C VAL A 257 1.46 -3.17 -26.33
N LEU A 258 0.99 -2.81 -27.52
CA LEU A 258 1.81 -2.36 -28.63
C LEU A 258 2.45 -0.98 -28.38
N ASP A 259 1.86 -0.19 -27.47
CA ASP A 259 2.42 1.10 -27.05
C ASP A 259 3.50 0.95 -25.96
N MET A 260 3.68 -0.26 -25.40
CA MET A 260 4.81 -0.51 -24.50
C MET A 260 6.10 -0.62 -25.32
N PRO A 261 7.12 0.21 -25.02
CA PRO A 261 8.35 0.19 -25.78
C PRO A 261 9.04 -1.17 -25.62
N PHE A 262 9.52 -1.72 -26.73
CA PHE A 262 10.40 -2.90 -26.69
C PHE A 262 11.62 -2.58 -25.83
N GLN A 263 11.87 -3.40 -24.80
CA GLN A 263 12.91 -3.18 -23.81
C GLN A 263 14.02 -4.21 -23.97
N GLN A 264 15.22 -3.75 -24.30
CA GLN A 264 16.42 -4.58 -24.25
C GLN A 264 17.25 -4.16 -23.02
N ILE A 265 17.23 -4.98 -21.98
CA ILE A 265 17.87 -4.70 -20.69
C ILE A 265 19.00 -5.69 -20.46
N LYS A 266 20.21 -5.17 -20.18
CA LYS A 266 21.32 -6.00 -19.70
C LYS A 266 21.09 -6.32 -18.22
N ALA A 267 20.82 -7.58 -17.91
CA ALA A 267 20.61 -8.05 -16.55
C ALA A 267 21.71 -9.02 -16.11
N HIS A 268 21.91 -9.15 -14.80
CA HIS A 268 22.83 -10.13 -14.21
C HIS A 268 22.04 -11.20 -13.45
N VAL A 269 22.52 -12.44 -13.49
CA VAL A 269 21.95 -13.50 -12.65
C VAL A 269 22.31 -13.21 -11.20
N LYS A 270 21.29 -13.00 -10.36
CA LYS A 270 21.45 -12.75 -8.94
C LYS A 270 21.49 -14.06 -8.16
N THR A 271 20.52 -14.93 -8.40
CA THR A 271 20.39 -16.24 -7.75
C THR A 271 19.68 -17.23 -8.68
N THR A 272 19.94 -18.51 -8.44
CA THR A 272 19.25 -19.65 -9.08
C THR A 272 18.70 -20.56 -7.98
N GLY A 273 17.45 -20.99 -8.11
CA GLY A 273 16.83 -21.94 -7.17
C GLY A 273 16.21 -23.11 -7.92
N HIS A 274 16.54 -24.34 -7.53
CA HIS A 274 15.84 -25.52 -8.04
C HIS A 274 14.48 -25.64 -7.36
N ILE A 275 13.42 -25.76 -8.15
CA ILE A 275 12.08 -26.09 -7.63
C ILE A 275 11.93 -27.62 -7.61
N ASN A 276 12.36 -28.29 -8.69
CA ASN A 276 12.45 -29.74 -8.83
C ASN A 276 13.53 -30.09 -9.88
N ASP A 277 13.61 -31.36 -10.28
CA ASP A 277 14.64 -31.86 -11.21
C ASP A 277 14.54 -31.23 -12.62
N ASP A 278 13.35 -30.78 -13.03
CA ASP A 278 13.08 -30.24 -14.36
C ASP A 278 12.83 -28.72 -14.39
N MET A 279 12.81 -28.05 -13.24
CA MET A 279 12.44 -26.64 -13.13
C MET A 279 13.41 -25.84 -12.26
N LEU A 280 13.93 -24.76 -12.84
CA LEU A 280 14.81 -23.82 -12.20
C LEU A 280 14.21 -22.42 -12.19
N LEU A 281 14.25 -21.78 -11.04
CA LEU A 281 13.85 -20.40 -10.82
C LEU A 281 15.08 -19.49 -10.97
N LEU A 282 15.05 -18.61 -11.96
CA LEU A 282 16.12 -17.67 -12.26
C LEU A 282 15.76 -16.27 -11.78
N HIS A 283 16.53 -15.74 -10.82
CA HIS A 283 16.40 -14.35 -10.41
C HIS A 283 17.38 -13.47 -11.18
N LEU A 284 16.83 -12.61 -12.04
CA LEU A 284 17.59 -11.62 -12.78
C LEU A 284 17.54 -10.26 -12.08
N GLN A 285 18.70 -9.62 -11.96
CA GLN A 285 18.83 -8.27 -11.46
C GLN A 285 19.08 -7.32 -12.61
N THR A 286 18.14 -6.39 -12.84
CA THR A 286 18.30 -5.30 -13.81
C THR A 286 19.08 -4.13 -13.21
N PRO A 287 19.62 -3.21 -14.04
CA PRO A 287 20.25 -1.99 -13.56
C PRO A 287 19.23 -1.10 -12.85
N ARG A 288 19.65 -0.33 -11.83
CA ARG A 288 18.77 0.59 -11.08
C ARG A 288 18.05 1.62 -11.95
N THR A 289 18.62 1.95 -13.10
CA THR A 289 18.08 2.95 -14.04
C THR A 289 17.09 2.37 -15.04
N GLN A 290 17.04 1.04 -15.20
CA GLN A 290 16.21 0.33 -16.17
C GLN A 290 15.52 -0.85 -15.49
N ARG A 291 14.30 -0.62 -14.99
CA ARG A 291 13.41 -1.69 -14.51
C ARG A 291 12.68 -2.28 -15.72
N LEU A 292 12.54 -3.60 -15.74
CA LEU A 292 11.72 -4.27 -16.73
C LEU A 292 10.26 -3.88 -16.51
N ARG A 293 9.64 -3.25 -17.51
CA ARG A 293 8.20 -2.97 -17.53
C ARG A 293 7.48 -4.07 -18.30
N PHE A 294 6.47 -4.66 -17.68
CA PHE A 294 5.69 -5.74 -18.27
C PHE A 294 4.30 -5.78 -17.63
N LEU A 295 3.36 -6.41 -18.33
CA LEU A 295 2.05 -6.78 -17.80
C LEU A 295 2.09 -8.24 -17.31
N ALA A 296 1.30 -8.54 -16.29
CA ALA A 296 1.17 -9.91 -15.79
C ALA A 296 0.78 -10.86 -16.93
N GLY A 297 1.45 -12.02 -17.01
CA GLY A 297 1.25 -13.01 -18.08
C GLY A 297 2.17 -12.84 -19.30
N GLN A 298 3.02 -11.82 -19.34
CA GLN A 298 4.02 -11.67 -20.41
C GLN A 298 5.24 -12.58 -20.24
N SER A 299 5.92 -12.83 -21.36
CA SER A 299 7.18 -13.55 -21.44
C SER A 299 8.33 -12.62 -21.85
N VAL A 300 9.56 -13.04 -21.56
CA VAL A 300 10.80 -12.38 -22.01
C VAL A 300 11.65 -13.33 -22.83
N THR A 301 12.33 -12.80 -23.83
CA THR A 301 13.43 -13.51 -24.48
C THR A 301 14.73 -13.23 -23.73
N LEU A 302 15.29 -14.26 -23.09
CA LEU A 302 16.63 -14.18 -22.50
C LEU A 302 17.68 -14.56 -23.54
N ARG A 303 18.73 -13.74 -23.66
CA ARG A 303 19.87 -14.01 -24.55
C ARG A 303 21.16 -14.01 -23.75
N VAL A 304 21.96 -15.08 -23.87
CA VAL A 304 23.27 -15.22 -23.25
C VAL A 304 24.33 -15.37 -24.36
N GLY A 305 25.19 -14.36 -24.49
CA GLY A 305 26.13 -14.28 -25.61
C GLY A 305 25.44 -14.21 -26.97
N GLN A 306 26.05 -14.83 -27.99
CA GLN A 306 25.43 -14.97 -29.32
C GLN A 306 24.74 -16.32 -29.52
N SER A 307 24.92 -17.28 -28.61
CA SER A 307 24.63 -18.69 -28.86
C SER A 307 23.37 -19.20 -28.17
N TYR A 308 22.90 -18.56 -27.10
CA TYR A 308 21.75 -19.04 -26.33
C TYR A 308 20.65 -17.99 -26.30
N SER A 309 19.47 -18.38 -26.74
CA SER A 309 18.25 -17.56 -26.69
C SER A 309 17.07 -18.46 -26.33
N ALA A 310 16.30 -18.07 -25.33
CA ALA A 310 15.08 -18.79 -24.93
C ALA A 310 14.01 -17.79 -24.52
N GLU A 311 12.75 -18.10 -24.87
CA GLU A 311 11.59 -17.37 -24.37
C GLU A 311 11.08 -18.01 -23.09
N LEU A 312 10.94 -17.21 -22.03
CA LEU A 312 10.58 -17.69 -20.70
C LEU A 312 9.48 -16.78 -20.10
N PRO A 313 8.50 -17.37 -19.40
CA PRO A 313 7.45 -16.60 -18.74
C PRO A 313 8.02 -15.80 -17.55
N ILE A 314 7.45 -14.62 -17.30
CA ILE A 314 7.82 -13.81 -16.14
C ILE A 314 7.01 -14.28 -14.93
N ALA A 315 7.70 -14.78 -13.89
CA ALA A 315 7.06 -15.25 -12.66
C ALA A 315 6.93 -14.16 -11.57
N SER A 316 7.52 -12.98 -11.75
CA SER A 316 7.46 -11.86 -10.79
C SER A 316 6.20 -11.00 -10.98
N CYS A 317 5.72 -10.36 -9.91
CA CYS A 317 4.72 -9.29 -10.02
C CYS A 317 5.33 -8.04 -10.69
N PRO A 318 4.58 -7.33 -11.54
CA PRO A 318 4.95 -5.98 -11.99
C PRO A 318 5.07 -4.97 -10.83
N CYS A 319 4.31 -5.22 -9.75
CA CYS A 319 4.41 -4.59 -8.45
C CYS A 319 5.69 -5.06 -7.70
#